data_AF-A0A3D2RTC6-F1
#
_entry.id   AF-A0A3D2RTC6-F1
#
_cell.length_a   1.000
_cell.length_b   1.000
_cell.length_c   1.000
_cell.angle_alpha   90.00
_cell.angle_beta   90.00
_cell.angle_gamma   90.00
#
_symmetry.space_group_name_H-M   'P 1'
#
loop_
_entity.id
_entity.type
_entity.pdbx_description
1 polymer ?
#
loop_
_entity_poly.entity_id
_entity_poly.type
_entity_poly.pdbx_seq_one_letter_code
_entity_poly.pdbx_strand_id
1 'polypeptide(L)'
;DVDEMTVEVSKELRGNKKFKVNGTAVPKISAWIGRFQVVFFAPESLSLVKGSPVGRRRFLDTLISQIDKSYLRQLQSYQVVLKQRNQLLKQIRSNYVEKDLLEPWDGLLAEDGVSITKTRSSVIQSLRIHACGKHENLSDNCERLDIVYRPSVGEVVELPRDDAVNQFLAKLEGARSSDYMRGTTSVGPHRDDFDLMIQGQEDSAYYEAKSYCSQGQQRTIAVALKLAELEVLREHSGSTPVVMLDDVLSELDSMRSKMLFDLLERLNVQTFITTTEIEMWSSSHKDCHIVRVQDGEIV
;
A
#
# COMPACT_ATOMS: atom_id res chain seq x y z
N ASP A 1 -10.27 -22.84 -20.95
CA ASP A 1 -11.42 -22.08 -20.43
C ASP A 1 -11.03 -21.35 -19.16
N VAL A 2 -10.62 -20.09 -19.29
CA VAL A 2 -10.51 -19.20 -18.13
C VAL A 2 -11.93 -18.70 -17.92
N ASP A 3 -12.54 -19.07 -16.80
CA ASP A 3 -13.86 -18.53 -16.42
C ASP A 3 -13.80 -17.01 -16.48
N GLU A 4 -14.52 -16.44 -17.45
CA GLU A 4 -14.58 -15.00 -17.65
C GLU A 4 -15.26 -14.36 -16.43
N MET A 5 -14.45 -13.69 -15.59
CA MET A 5 -14.93 -13.07 -14.38
C MET A 5 -15.35 -11.62 -14.67
N THR A 6 -16.62 -11.29 -14.42
CA THR A 6 -17.11 -9.91 -14.55
C THR A 6 -17.26 -9.27 -13.18
N VAL A 7 -16.77 -8.03 -13.05
CA VAL A 7 -17.00 -7.20 -11.87
C VAL A 7 -17.65 -5.88 -12.28
N GLU A 8 -18.67 -5.47 -11.53
CA GLU A 8 -19.38 -4.22 -11.81
C GLU A 8 -19.39 -3.35 -10.56
N VAL A 9 -19.16 -2.04 -10.74
CA VAL A 9 -19.36 -1.02 -9.71
C VAL A 9 -20.29 0.04 -10.28
N SER A 10 -21.36 0.35 -9.56
CA SER A 10 -22.26 1.46 -9.91
C SER A 10 -22.48 2.34 -8.70
N LYS A 11 -22.67 3.63 -8.94
CA LYS A 11 -23.01 4.60 -7.89
C LYS A 11 -24.07 5.54 -8.44
N GLU A 12 -25.24 5.54 -7.80
CA GLU A 12 -26.24 6.57 -8.05
C GLU A 12 -25.77 7.90 -7.46
N LEU A 13 -26.09 9.04 -8.09
CA LEU A 13 -25.62 10.38 -7.71
C LEU A 13 -25.78 10.71 -6.21
N ARG A 14 -26.80 10.15 -5.55
CA ARG A 14 -27.06 10.28 -4.10
C ARG A 14 -27.16 8.95 -3.37
N GLY A 15 -26.80 7.84 -4.01
CA GLY A 15 -26.94 6.49 -3.46
C GLY A 15 -25.61 5.90 -2.98
N ASN A 16 -25.72 4.75 -2.32
CA ASN A 16 -24.57 3.93 -1.96
C ASN A 16 -23.96 3.28 -3.21
N LYS A 17 -22.64 3.02 -3.17
CA LYS A 17 -21.98 2.20 -4.20
C LYS A 17 -22.58 0.78 -4.16
N LYS A 18 -22.99 0.28 -5.31
CA LYS A 18 -23.44 -1.10 -5.53
C LYS A 18 -22.34 -1.85 -6.27
N PHE A 19 -22.05 -3.06 -5.80
CA PHE A 19 -21.02 -3.92 -6.36
C PHE A 19 -21.67 -5.20 -6.85
N LYS A 20 -21.24 -5.73 -7.99
CA LYS A 20 -21.62 -7.07 -8.45
C LYS A 20 -20.39 -7.86 -8.89
N VAL A 21 -20.52 -9.17 -8.81
CA VAL A 21 -19.58 -10.16 -9.32
C VAL A 21 -20.38 -11.19 -10.11
N ASN A 22 -20.04 -11.41 -11.38
CA ASN A 22 -20.77 -12.31 -12.29
C ASN A 22 -22.27 -12.01 -12.29
N GLY A 23 -22.64 -10.73 -12.44
CA GLY A 23 -24.01 -10.24 -12.39
C GLY A 23 -24.70 -10.28 -11.01
N THR A 24 -24.10 -10.90 -10.01
CA THR A 24 -24.68 -11.07 -8.67
C THR A 24 -24.25 -9.96 -7.72
N ALA A 25 -25.20 -9.30 -7.07
CA ALA A 25 -24.92 -8.24 -6.11
C ALA A 25 -24.10 -8.75 -4.91
N VAL A 26 -22.99 -8.08 -4.61
CA VAL A 26 -22.17 -8.37 -3.42
C VAL A 26 -22.39 -7.27 -2.37
N PRO A 27 -22.82 -7.62 -1.14
CA PRO A 27 -23.24 -6.63 -0.15
C PRO A 27 -22.08 -5.91 0.51
N LYS A 28 -20.86 -6.48 0.46
CA LYS A 28 -19.67 -5.93 1.10
C LYS A 28 -18.59 -5.67 0.05
N ILE A 29 -18.02 -4.47 0.07
CA ILE A 29 -16.88 -4.10 -0.79
C ILE A 29 -15.69 -5.06 -0.61
N SER A 30 -15.50 -5.65 0.57
CA SER A 30 -14.44 -6.64 0.82
C SER A 30 -14.58 -7.91 -0.01
N ALA A 31 -15.78 -8.26 -0.47
CA ALA A 31 -15.98 -9.39 -1.38
C ALA A 31 -15.52 -9.09 -2.82
N TRP A 32 -15.41 -7.79 -3.17
CA TRP A 32 -14.98 -7.27 -4.47
C TRP A 32 -13.45 -7.07 -4.52
N ILE A 33 -12.82 -6.72 -3.39
CA ILE A 33 -11.37 -6.50 -3.32
C ILE A 33 -10.60 -7.75 -3.78
N GLY A 34 -9.59 -7.54 -4.63
CA GLY A 34 -8.73 -8.58 -5.19
C GLY A 34 -9.34 -9.38 -6.35
N ARG A 35 -10.58 -9.10 -6.75
CA ARG A 35 -11.22 -9.75 -7.92
C ARG A 35 -10.85 -9.10 -9.25
N PHE A 36 -10.60 -7.79 -9.24
CA PHE A 36 -10.07 -7.03 -10.35
C PHE A 36 -8.92 -6.20 -9.81
N GLN A 37 -7.71 -6.62 -10.14
CA GLN A 37 -6.50 -6.02 -9.60
C GLN A 37 -6.09 -4.83 -10.46
N VAL A 38 -5.83 -3.71 -9.78
CA VAL A 38 -5.46 -2.45 -10.44
C VAL A 38 -4.26 -1.86 -9.73
N VAL A 39 -3.25 -1.48 -10.51
CA VAL A 39 -2.17 -0.62 -10.06
C VAL A 39 -2.47 0.80 -10.55
N PHE A 40 -2.93 1.63 -9.62
CA PHE A 40 -3.27 3.03 -9.92
C PHE A 40 -2.10 3.94 -9.60
N PHE A 41 -1.57 4.61 -10.61
CA PHE A 41 -0.49 5.58 -10.51
C PHE A 41 -1.08 6.97 -10.75
N ALA A 42 -0.94 7.84 -9.76
CA ALA A 42 -1.35 9.25 -9.83
C ALA A 42 -0.28 10.15 -9.18
N PRO A 43 -0.36 11.49 -9.30
CA PRO A 43 0.63 12.41 -8.73
C PRO A 43 0.79 12.24 -7.22
N GLU A 44 -0.27 11.84 -6.51
CA GLU A 44 -0.24 11.53 -5.08
C GLU A 44 0.67 10.35 -4.73
N SER A 45 1.03 9.49 -5.69
CA SER A 45 1.99 8.39 -5.49
C SER A 45 3.37 8.89 -5.08
N LEU A 46 3.72 10.14 -5.43
CA LEU A 46 4.94 10.79 -4.96
C LEU A 46 4.96 10.99 -3.44
N SER A 47 3.79 11.01 -2.80
CA SER A 47 3.67 11.08 -1.35
C SER A 47 4.15 9.80 -0.64
N LEU A 48 4.37 8.69 -1.35
CA LEU A 48 4.98 7.50 -0.74
C LEU A 48 6.38 7.79 -0.19
N VAL A 49 7.13 8.65 -0.87
CA VAL A 49 8.50 9.02 -0.47
C VAL A 49 8.49 10.17 0.54
N LYS A 50 7.79 11.27 0.25
CA LYS A 50 7.81 12.48 1.10
C LYS A 50 6.81 12.46 2.25
N GLY A 51 5.75 11.68 2.10
CA GLY A 51 4.57 11.74 2.93
C GLY A 51 4.76 11.11 4.30
N SER A 52 3.63 11.00 4.99
CA SER A 52 3.57 10.48 6.34
C SER A 52 3.51 8.94 6.36
N PRO A 53 3.86 8.32 7.50
CA PRO A 53 3.68 6.88 7.71
C PRO A 53 2.27 6.37 7.38
N VAL A 54 1.24 7.22 7.52
CA VAL A 54 -0.16 6.87 7.20
C VAL A 54 -0.32 6.52 5.72
N GLY A 55 0.29 7.30 4.82
CA GLY A 55 0.21 7.07 3.38
C GLY A 55 0.89 5.76 2.98
N ARG A 56 2.09 5.52 3.51
CA ARG A 56 2.85 4.28 3.30
C ARG A 56 2.13 3.04 3.85
N ARG A 57 1.58 3.11 5.07
CA ARG A 57 0.73 2.04 5.60
C ARG A 57 -0.50 1.77 4.73
N ARG A 58 -1.18 2.83 4.26
CA ARG A 58 -2.36 2.67 3.38
C ARG A 58 -1.99 2.02 2.06
N PHE A 59 -0.85 2.38 1.47
CA PHE A 59 -0.32 1.72 0.27
C PHE A 59 -0.10 0.23 0.52
N LEU A 60 0.62 -0.11 1.59
CA LEU A 60 0.90 -1.51 1.94
C LEU A 60 -0.39 -2.29 2.24
N ASP A 61 -1.31 -1.72 3.03
CA ASP A 61 -2.60 -2.34 3.35
C ASP A 61 -3.43 -2.59 2.10
N THR A 62 -3.39 -1.66 1.12
CA THR A 62 -4.12 -1.80 -0.14
C THR A 62 -3.51 -2.91 -0.99
N LEU A 63 -2.19 -2.94 -1.13
CA LEU A 63 -1.47 -4.00 -1.84
C LEU A 63 -1.78 -5.38 -1.26
N ILE A 64 -1.57 -5.57 0.05
CA ILE A 64 -1.77 -6.87 0.70
C ILE A 64 -3.24 -7.30 0.62
N SER A 65 -4.19 -6.37 0.83
CA SER A 65 -5.62 -6.71 0.77
C SER A 65 -6.08 -7.19 -0.61
N GLN A 66 -5.38 -6.82 -1.70
CA GLN A 66 -5.68 -7.30 -3.05
C GLN A 66 -5.25 -8.75 -3.29
N ILE A 67 -4.32 -9.28 -2.50
CA ILE A 67 -3.75 -10.64 -2.66
C ILE A 67 -4.11 -11.58 -1.52
N ASP A 68 -4.39 -11.07 -0.32
CA ASP A 68 -4.69 -11.85 0.87
C ASP A 68 -6.01 -11.42 1.53
N LYS A 69 -7.05 -12.25 1.33
CA LYS A 69 -8.38 -12.06 1.96
C LYS A 69 -8.36 -12.30 3.47
N SER A 70 -7.43 -13.10 3.98
CA SER A 70 -7.25 -13.31 5.42
C SER A 70 -6.72 -12.03 6.06
N TYR A 71 -5.69 -11.43 5.47
CA TYR A 71 -5.14 -10.14 5.90
C TYR A 71 -6.22 -9.06 5.92
N LEU A 72 -7.04 -8.94 4.87
CA LEU A 72 -8.13 -7.96 4.83
C LEU A 72 -9.12 -8.14 6.00
N ARG A 73 -9.49 -9.38 6.33
CA ARG A 73 -10.38 -9.66 7.47
C ARG A 73 -9.74 -9.30 8.80
N GLN A 74 -8.47 -9.65 8.99
CA GLN A 74 -7.70 -9.33 10.20
C GLN A 74 -7.52 -7.82 10.36
N LEU A 75 -7.19 -7.10 9.28
CA LEU A 75 -7.08 -5.64 9.29
C LEU A 75 -8.41 -4.96 9.66
N GLN A 76 -9.53 -5.45 9.13
CA GLN A 76 -10.87 -4.94 9.48
C GLN A 76 -11.21 -5.19 10.95
N SER A 77 -10.97 -6.41 11.44
CA SER A 77 -11.16 -6.78 12.84
C SER A 77 -10.30 -5.91 13.76
N TYR A 78 -8.99 -5.82 13.48
CA TYR A 78 -8.03 -4.99 14.19
C TYR A 78 -8.47 -3.53 14.30
N GLN A 79 -8.94 -2.92 13.20
CA GLN A 79 -9.40 -1.53 13.20
C GLN A 79 -10.63 -1.31 14.09
N VAL A 80 -11.56 -2.28 14.12
CA VAL A 80 -12.74 -2.22 15.00
C VAL A 80 -12.30 -2.33 16.47
N VAL A 81 -11.49 -3.33 16.80
CA VAL A 81 -10.97 -3.56 18.16
C VAL A 81 -10.17 -2.35 18.65
N LEU A 82 -9.26 -1.82 17.82
CA LEU A 82 -8.47 -0.62 18.12
C LEU A 82 -9.36 0.59 18.40
N LYS A 83 -10.45 0.78 17.63
CA LYS A 83 -11.40 1.88 17.86
C LYS A 83 -12.10 1.74 19.21
N GLN A 84 -12.56 0.55 19.55
CA GLN A 84 -13.22 0.27 20.85
C GLN A 84 -12.24 0.49 22.00
N ARG A 85 -11.02 -0.04 21.90
CA ARG A 85 -9.95 0.18 22.88
C ARG A 85 -9.65 1.67 23.07
N ASN A 86 -9.51 2.43 21.98
CA ASN A 86 -9.28 3.87 22.04
C ASN A 86 -10.45 4.66 22.64
N GLN A 87 -11.68 4.22 22.45
CA GLN A 87 -12.85 4.82 23.10
C GLN A 87 -12.82 4.59 24.61
N LEU A 88 -12.51 3.37 25.04
CA LEU A 88 -12.37 3.02 26.45
C LEU A 88 -11.21 3.79 27.11
N LEU A 89 -10.04 3.89 26.46
CA LEU A 89 -8.92 4.69 26.94
C LEU A 89 -9.31 6.16 27.19
N LYS A 90 -10.12 6.76 26.31
CA LYS A 90 -10.61 8.13 26.49
C LYS A 90 -11.56 8.25 27.67
N GLN A 91 -12.43 7.26 27.88
CA GLN A 91 -13.34 7.24 29.03
C GLN A 91 -12.58 7.10 30.36
N ILE A 92 -11.57 6.21 30.40
CA ILE A 92 -10.68 6.04 31.56
C ILE A 92 -9.93 7.34 31.84
N ARG A 93 -9.36 7.98 30.82
CA ARG A 93 -8.66 9.28 30.96
C ARG A 93 -9.57 10.37 31.55
N SER A 94 -10.85 10.34 31.22
CA SER A 94 -11.86 11.26 31.75
C SER A 94 -12.47 10.81 33.09
N ASN A 95 -11.92 9.78 33.73
CA ASN A 95 -12.38 9.19 34.99
C ASN A 95 -13.84 8.69 34.96
N TYR A 96 -14.38 8.36 33.79
CA TYR A 96 -15.74 7.80 33.67
C TYR A 96 -15.79 6.29 33.93
N VAL A 97 -14.65 5.60 33.80
CA VAL A 97 -14.56 4.13 33.81
C VAL A 97 -13.29 3.70 34.54
N GLU A 98 -13.34 2.58 35.26
CA GLU A 98 -12.19 1.99 35.96
C GLU A 98 -11.17 1.37 34.98
N LYS A 99 -9.93 1.22 35.43
CA LYS A 99 -8.78 0.88 34.58
C LYS A 99 -8.79 -0.58 34.09
N ASP A 100 -9.55 -1.47 34.72
CA ASP A 100 -9.37 -2.92 34.57
C ASP A 100 -10.21 -3.55 33.43
N LEU A 101 -10.76 -2.74 32.51
CA LEU A 101 -11.66 -3.21 31.45
C LEU A 101 -11.00 -3.40 30.07
N LEU A 102 -9.67 -3.25 29.97
CA LEU A 102 -8.95 -3.33 28.68
C LEU A 102 -8.57 -4.74 28.25
N GLU A 103 -8.41 -5.69 29.18
CA GLU A 103 -7.82 -7.02 28.90
C GLU A 103 -8.49 -7.79 27.75
N PRO A 104 -9.84 -7.83 27.62
CA PRO A 104 -10.47 -8.55 26.51
C PRO A 104 -10.10 -7.98 25.13
N TRP A 105 -9.86 -6.67 25.04
CA TRP A 105 -9.48 -6.00 23.80
C TRP A 105 -7.99 -6.20 23.49
N ASP A 106 -7.13 -6.27 24.51
CA ASP A 106 -5.70 -6.47 24.35
C ASP A 106 -5.41 -7.83 23.67
N GLY A 107 -6.11 -8.90 24.08
CA GLY A 107 -6.01 -10.24 23.47
C GLY A 107 -6.33 -10.24 21.97
N LEU A 108 -7.51 -9.75 21.59
CA LEU A 108 -7.94 -9.66 20.19
C LEU A 108 -6.99 -8.78 19.35
N LEU A 109 -6.53 -7.67 19.93
CA LEU A 109 -5.63 -6.73 19.25
C LEU A 109 -4.25 -7.36 19.02
N ALA A 110 -3.76 -8.16 19.95
CA ALA A 110 -2.49 -8.88 19.82
C ALA A 110 -2.57 -9.98 18.75
N GLU A 111 -3.64 -10.77 18.69
CA GLU A 111 -3.79 -11.84 17.70
C GLU A 111 -3.79 -11.32 16.24
N ASP A 112 -4.65 -10.34 15.97
CA ASP A 112 -4.71 -9.70 14.64
C ASP A 112 -3.43 -8.90 14.38
N GLY A 113 -2.90 -8.24 15.41
CA GLY A 113 -1.70 -7.42 15.33
C GLY A 113 -0.46 -8.20 14.90
N VAL A 114 -0.23 -9.38 15.50
CA VAL A 114 0.86 -10.28 15.13
C VAL A 114 0.72 -10.76 13.69
N SER A 115 -0.49 -11.15 13.29
CA SER A 115 -0.75 -11.65 11.94
C SER A 115 -0.46 -10.56 10.90
N ILE A 116 -0.95 -9.35 11.12
CA ILE A 116 -0.72 -8.19 10.24
C ILE A 116 0.78 -7.87 10.13
N THR A 117 1.49 -7.78 11.26
CA THR A 117 2.93 -7.45 11.28
C THR A 117 3.76 -8.48 10.51
N LYS A 118 3.46 -9.77 10.67
CA LYS A 118 4.16 -10.85 9.94
C LYS A 118 3.91 -10.79 8.44
N THR A 119 2.66 -10.65 8.02
CA THR A 119 2.31 -10.54 6.60
C THR A 119 2.95 -9.30 5.97
N ARG A 120 2.93 -8.16 6.68
CA ARG A 120 3.60 -6.93 6.22
C ARG A 120 5.10 -7.13 6.04
N SER A 121 5.76 -7.78 7.00
CA SER A 121 7.20 -8.05 6.90
C SER A 121 7.54 -8.89 5.66
N SER A 122 6.77 -9.95 5.40
CA SER A 122 6.94 -10.79 4.21
C SER A 122 6.71 -10.02 2.90
N VAL A 123 5.63 -9.24 2.82
CA VAL A 123 5.30 -8.49 1.59
C VAL A 123 6.27 -7.33 1.36
N ILE A 124 6.74 -6.65 2.40
CA ILE A 124 7.79 -5.63 2.26
C ILE A 124 9.08 -6.25 1.75
N GLN A 125 9.44 -7.48 2.14
CA GLN A 125 10.63 -8.13 1.61
C GLN A 125 10.50 -8.42 0.10
N SER A 126 9.34 -8.86 -0.37
CA SER A 126 9.08 -9.02 -1.82
C SER A 126 9.10 -7.65 -2.53
N LEU A 127 8.42 -6.64 -1.96
CA LEU A 127 8.41 -5.27 -2.49
C LEU A 127 9.83 -4.69 -2.60
N ARG A 128 10.68 -4.93 -1.59
CA ARG A 128 12.09 -4.52 -1.56
C ARG A 128 12.86 -5.09 -2.75
N ILE A 129 12.79 -6.41 -2.96
CA ILE A 129 13.49 -7.08 -4.07
C ILE A 129 13.13 -6.43 -5.41
N HIS A 130 11.84 -6.26 -5.67
CA HIS A 130 11.38 -5.67 -6.92
C HIS A 130 11.71 -4.18 -7.03
N ALA A 131 11.44 -3.39 -6.00
CA ALA A 131 11.65 -1.94 -6.01
C ALA A 131 13.13 -1.58 -6.20
N CYS A 132 14.04 -2.27 -5.50
CA CYS A 132 15.48 -2.08 -5.64
C CYS A 132 15.93 -2.35 -7.09
N GLY A 133 15.51 -3.48 -7.67
CA GLY A 133 15.85 -3.82 -9.05
C GLY A 133 15.25 -2.87 -10.07
N LYS A 134 13.99 -2.45 -9.91
CA LYS A 134 13.37 -1.46 -10.82
C LYS A 134 14.03 -0.08 -10.69
N HIS A 135 14.34 0.36 -9.47
CA HIS A 135 15.00 1.63 -9.22
C HIS A 135 16.41 1.69 -9.83
N GLU A 136 17.19 0.63 -9.65
CA GLU A 136 18.53 0.53 -10.25
C GLU A 136 18.46 0.69 -11.77
N ASN A 137 17.53 -0.02 -12.42
CA ASN A 137 17.31 0.13 -13.86
C ASN A 137 16.89 1.55 -14.25
N LEU A 138 15.97 2.17 -13.51
CA LEU A 138 15.47 3.53 -13.77
C LEU A 138 16.49 4.65 -13.49
N SER A 139 17.60 4.32 -12.83
CA SER A 139 18.67 5.26 -12.50
C SER A 139 19.96 4.96 -13.27
N ASP A 140 19.89 4.20 -14.37
CA ASP A 140 21.04 3.75 -15.16
C ASP A 140 22.12 3.06 -14.31
N ASN A 141 21.70 2.34 -13.26
CA ASN A 141 22.54 1.67 -12.27
C ASN A 141 23.41 2.61 -11.42
N CYS A 142 23.12 3.90 -11.40
CA CYS A 142 23.86 4.89 -10.61
C CYS A 142 23.42 4.96 -9.14
N GLU A 143 22.25 4.42 -8.79
CA GLU A 143 21.66 4.60 -7.47
C GLU A 143 21.16 3.28 -6.85
N ARG A 144 21.37 3.12 -5.54
CA ARG A 144 20.95 1.95 -4.78
C ARG A 144 19.86 2.32 -3.78
N LEU A 145 18.65 1.87 -4.06
CA LEU A 145 17.51 1.96 -3.15
C LEU A 145 17.54 0.77 -2.17
N ASP A 146 17.06 0.99 -0.95
CA ASP A 146 16.70 -0.04 0.01
C ASP A 146 15.37 0.29 0.70
N ILE A 147 14.68 -0.75 1.19
CA ILE A 147 13.42 -0.60 1.93
C ILE A 147 13.55 -1.32 3.26
N VAL A 148 13.30 -0.60 4.36
CA VAL A 148 13.45 -1.11 5.73
C VAL A 148 12.11 -1.05 6.45
N TYR A 149 11.55 -2.20 6.80
CA TYR A 149 10.34 -2.23 7.62
C TYR A 149 10.63 -1.79 9.07
N ARG A 150 9.80 -0.91 9.60
CA ARG A 150 9.83 -0.40 10.99
C ARG A 150 8.54 -0.77 11.72
N PRO A 151 8.38 -2.04 12.10
CA PRO A 151 7.25 -2.48 12.91
C PRO A 151 7.32 -1.88 14.32
N SER A 152 6.16 -1.51 14.87
CA SER A 152 6.01 -1.09 16.27
C SER A 152 6.35 -2.20 17.26
N VAL A 153 6.24 -3.46 16.83
CA VAL A 153 6.58 -4.65 17.62
C VAL A 153 7.38 -5.61 16.75
N GLY A 154 8.63 -5.26 16.44
CA GLY A 154 9.45 -6.01 15.48
C GLY A 154 9.84 -7.42 15.94
N GLU A 155 9.89 -7.64 17.25
CA GLU A 155 10.27 -8.92 17.83
C GLU A 155 9.29 -10.05 17.47
N VAL A 156 8.05 -9.73 17.11
CA VAL A 156 7.02 -10.73 16.79
C VAL A 156 7.21 -11.41 15.45
N VAL A 157 8.03 -10.85 14.55
CA VAL A 157 8.15 -11.32 13.17
C VAL A 157 8.69 -12.75 13.12
N GLU A 158 9.75 -13.01 13.88
CA GLU A 158 10.49 -14.29 13.87
C GLU A 158 10.00 -15.29 14.93
N LEU A 159 9.14 -14.86 15.86
CA LEU A 159 8.65 -15.72 16.94
C LEU A 159 7.54 -16.69 16.47
N PRO A 160 7.40 -17.88 17.07
CA PRO A 160 6.19 -18.69 16.94
C PRO A 160 4.93 -17.88 17.31
N ARG A 161 3.75 -18.30 16.81
CA ARG A 161 2.51 -17.51 16.97
C ARG A 161 2.19 -17.18 18.42
N ASP A 162 2.24 -18.15 19.31
CA ASP A 162 1.84 -17.95 20.71
C ASP A 162 2.83 -17.05 21.46
N ASP A 163 4.14 -17.24 21.23
CA ASP A 163 5.19 -16.38 21.78
C ASP A 163 5.10 -14.95 21.25
N ALA A 164 4.80 -14.79 19.96
CA ALA A 164 4.58 -13.50 19.33
C ALA A 164 3.39 -12.75 19.95
N VAL A 165 2.28 -13.45 20.23
CA VAL A 165 1.09 -12.88 20.88
C VAL A 165 1.43 -12.45 22.31
N ASN A 166 2.11 -13.32 23.08
CA ASN A 166 2.55 -12.99 24.43
C ASN A 166 3.50 -11.78 24.46
N GLN A 167 4.43 -11.71 23.51
CA GLN A 167 5.36 -10.58 23.37
C GLN A 167 4.64 -9.28 23.01
N PHE A 168 3.58 -9.36 22.18
CA PHE A 168 2.74 -8.21 21.85
C PHE A 168 1.96 -7.73 23.08
N LEU A 169 1.34 -8.65 23.82
CA LEU A 169 0.62 -8.34 25.06
C LEU A 169 1.53 -7.67 26.10
N ALA A 170 2.75 -8.18 26.29
CA ALA A 170 3.73 -7.58 27.18
C ALA A 170 4.09 -6.13 26.77
N LYS A 171 4.13 -5.83 25.48
CA LYS A 171 4.35 -4.45 24.98
C LYS A 171 3.14 -3.55 25.21
N LEU A 172 1.93 -4.07 25.04
CA LEU A 172 0.70 -3.33 25.39
C LEU A 172 0.65 -3.00 26.89
N GLU A 173 1.02 -3.96 27.74
CA GLU A 173 1.11 -3.77 29.19
C GLU A 173 2.13 -2.67 29.54
N GLY A 174 3.35 -2.76 29.00
CA GLY A 174 4.39 -1.77 29.25
C GLY A 174 4.03 -0.35 28.79
N ALA A 175 3.19 -0.22 27.76
CA ALA A 175 2.71 1.07 27.25
C ALA A 175 1.44 1.59 27.95
N ARG A 176 0.80 0.79 28.81
CA ARG A 176 -0.55 1.02 29.33
C ARG A 176 -0.69 2.35 30.07
N SER A 177 0.27 2.72 30.92
CA SER A 177 0.27 3.99 31.65
C SER A 177 0.29 5.20 30.71
N SER A 178 1.12 5.16 29.67
CA SER A 178 1.20 6.19 28.64
C SER A 178 -0.07 6.26 27.79
N ASP A 179 -0.62 5.11 27.43
CA ASP A 179 -1.87 5.00 26.66
C ASP A 179 -3.06 5.59 27.43
N TYR A 180 -3.14 5.39 28.75
CA TYR A 180 -4.16 6.03 29.60
C TYR A 180 -4.06 7.56 29.55
N MET A 181 -2.86 8.11 29.71
CA MET A 181 -2.66 9.56 29.67
C MET A 181 -2.99 10.14 28.28
N ARG A 182 -2.63 9.43 27.21
CA ARG A 182 -2.85 9.88 25.83
C ARG A 182 -4.28 9.66 25.34
N GLY A 183 -5.01 8.70 25.92
CA GLY A 183 -6.32 8.29 25.43
C GLY A 183 -6.27 7.59 24.07
N THR A 184 -5.12 7.00 23.72
CA THR A 184 -4.88 6.32 22.43
C THR A 184 -3.86 5.20 22.60
N THR A 185 -4.04 4.09 21.89
CA THR A 185 -3.08 3.00 21.79
C THR A 185 -1.80 3.45 21.08
N SER A 186 -0.64 3.17 21.67
CA SER A 186 0.67 3.52 21.11
C SER A 186 1.45 2.33 20.53
N VAL A 187 0.96 1.10 20.69
CA VAL A 187 1.62 -0.14 20.26
C VAL A 187 0.77 -0.88 19.23
N GLY A 188 1.41 -1.33 18.14
CA GLY A 188 0.82 -2.24 17.15
C GLY A 188 0.85 -1.72 15.71
N PRO A 189 0.35 -2.51 14.73
CA PRO A 189 0.56 -2.23 13.31
C PRO A 189 0.01 -0.90 12.80
N HIS A 190 -0.95 -0.29 13.49
CA HIS A 190 -1.41 1.06 13.16
C HIS A 190 -0.34 2.16 13.37
N ARG A 191 0.78 1.83 14.01
CA ARG A 191 1.93 2.72 14.26
C ARG A 191 3.16 2.39 13.42
N ASP A 192 3.17 1.27 12.71
CA ASP A 192 4.32 0.86 11.88
C ASP A 192 4.65 1.86 10.78
N ASP A 193 5.86 1.77 10.25
CA ASP A 193 6.25 2.41 9.01
C ASP A 193 7.19 1.53 8.18
N PHE A 194 7.53 1.96 6.98
CA PHE A 194 8.73 1.48 6.31
C PHE A 194 9.52 2.68 5.76
N ASP A 195 10.83 2.61 5.91
CA ASP A 195 11.75 3.63 5.45
C ASP A 195 12.21 3.30 4.04
N LEU A 196 12.36 4.34 3.23
CA LEU A 196 12.99 4.28 1.92
C LEU A 196 14.39 4.88 2.08
N MET A 197 15.40 4.07 1.84
CA MET A 197 16.79 4.42 2.07
C MET A 197 17.53 4.46 0.75
N ILE A 198 18.42 5.42 0.55
CA ILE A 198 19.27 5.51 -0.63
C ILE A 198 20.73 5.49 -0.22
N GLN A 199 21.59 4.79 -0.96
CA GLN A 199 23.02 4.83 -0.73
C GLN A 199 23.60 6.21 -1.09
N GLY A 200 24.54 6.70 -0.27
CA GLY A 200 25.31 7.90 -0.57
C GLY A 200 26.18 7.73 -1.82
N GLN A 201 26.47 8.84 -2.51
CA GLN A 201 27.40 8.81 -3.65
C GLN A 201 28.87 8.80 -3.21
N GLU A 202 29.16 9.43 -2.06
CA GLU A 202 30.52 9.61 -1.55
C GLU A 202 30.93 8.54 -0.52
N ASP A 203 29.96 7.76 -0.04
CA ASP A 203 30.18 6.69 0.93
C ASP A 203 29.27 5.48 0.68
N SER A 204 29.48 4.41 1.44
CA SER A 204 28.63 3.22 1.38
C SER A 204 27.45 3.28 2.38
N ALA A 205 27.18 4.44 2.98
CA ALA A 205 26.13 4.58 3.98
C ALA A 205 24.76 4.78 3.30
N TYR A 206 23.69 4.50 4.04
CA TYR A 206 22.32 4.67 3.59
C TYR A 206 21.64 5.83 4.32
N TYR A 207 20.96 6.69 3.56
CA TYR A 207 20.28 7.88 4.04
C TYR A 207 18.78 7.82 3.72
N GLU A 208 17.95 8.46 4.56
CA GLU A 208 16.52 8.55 4.26
C GLU A 208 16.27 9.32 2.96
N ALA A 209 15.63 8.65 1.98
CA ALA A 209 15.34 9.20 0.66
C ALA A 209 14.49 10.47 0.71
N LYS A 210 13.64 10.60 1.74
CA LYS A 210 12.83 11.80 1.95
C LYS A 210 13.67 13.08 2.09
N SER A 211 14.81 12.99 2.76
CA SER A 211 15.64 14.14 3.12
C SER A 211 16.88 14.28 2.22
N TYR A 212 17.40 13.16 1.72
CA TYR A 212 18.64 13.13 0.95
C TYR A 212 18.43 13.27 -0.56
N CYS A 213 17.37 12.67 -1.12
CA CYS A 213 17.17 12.65 -2.57
C CYS A 213 16.65 13.99 -3.12
N SER A 214 17.12 14.34 -4.32
CA SER A 214 16.53 15.38 -5.16
C SER A 214 15.08 15.04 -5.55
N GLN A 215 14.32 16.02 -6.05
CA GLN A 215 12.95 15.78 -6.48
C GLN A 215 12.85 14.74 -7.60
N GLY A 216 13.78 14.76 -8.57
CA GLY A 216 13.82 13.78 -9.66
C GLY A 216 14.06 12.36 -9.16
N GLN A 217 15.00 12.17 -8.23
CA GLN A 217 15.26 10.88 -7.59
C GLN A 217 14.04 10.37 -6.82
N GLN A 218 13.35 11.24 -6.08
CA GLN A 218 12.15 10.86 -5.34
C GLN A 218 11.02 10.40 -6.27
N ARG A 219 10.89 11.03 -7.45
CA ARG A 219 9.95 10.57 -8.49
C ARG A 219 10.35 9.19 -9.01
N THR A 220 11.62 8.95 -9.29
CA THR A 220 12.13 7.61 -9.67
C THR A 220 11.79 6.55 -8.62
N ILE A 221 12.00 6.83 -7.34
CA ILE A 221 11.68 5.91 -6.23
C ILE A 221 10.19 5.62 -6.18
N ALA A 222 9.33 6.63 -6.33
CA ALA A 222 7.89 6.43 -6.37
C ALA A 222 7.47 5.55 -7.55
N VAL A 223 8.06 5.76 -8.74
CA VAL A 223 7.83 4.92 -9.91
C VAL A 223 8.26 3.48 -9.64
N ALA A 224 9.47 3.28 -9.11
CA ALA A 224 9.99 1.96 -8.77
C ALA A 224 9.09 1.21 -7.78
N LEU A 225 8.54 1.90 -6.77
CA LEU A 225 7.61 1.31 -5.80
C LEU A 225 6.30 0.85 -6.44
N LYS A 226 5.74 1.63 -7.37
CA LYS A 226 4.50 1.27 -8.08
C LYS A 226 4.72 0.13 -9.08
N LEU A 227 5.89 0.09 -9.72
CA LEU A 227 6.28 -1.04 -10.54
C LEU A 227 6.53 -2.30 -9.71
N ALA A 228 7.07 -2.15 -8.50
CA ALA A 228 7.21 -3.25 -7.56
C ALA A 228 5.85 -3.77 -7.08
N GLU A 229 4.89 -2.88 -6.80
CA GLU A 229 3.50 -3.24 -6.51
C GLU A 229 2.91 -4.13 -7.61
N LEU A 230 3.11 -3.77 -8.89
CA LEU A 230 2.65 -4.56 -10.03
C LEU A 230 3.23 -5.98 -10.03
N GLU A 231 4.54 -6.13 -9.82
CA GLU A 231 5.18 -7.45 -9.81
C GLU A 231 4.73 -8.30 -8.61
N VAL A 232 4.61 -7.70 -7.42
CA VAL A 232 4.09 -8.39 -6.23
C VAL A 232 2.68 -8.94 -6.49
N LEU A 233 1.80 -8.13 -7.11
CA LEU A 233 0.45 -8.59 -7.47
C LEU A 233 0.46 -9.75 -8.47
N ARG A 234 1.35 -9.70 -9.48
CA ARG A 234 1.48 -10.76 -10.50
C ARG A 234 1.95 -12.07 -9.91
N GLU A 235 2.97 -12.03 -9.04
CA GLU A 235 3.53 -13.21 -8.38
C GLU A 235 2.49 -13.96 -7.53
N HIS A 236 1.59 -13.23 -6.87
CA HIS A 236 0.61 -13.83 -5.96
C HIS A 236 -0.70 -14.24 -6.63
N SER A 237 -1.15 -13.51 -7.64
CA SER A 237 -2.45 -13.76 -8.27
C SER A 237 -2.38 -14.69 -9.48
N GLY A 238 -1.20 -14.84 -10.11
CA GLY A 238 -1.05 -15.51 -11.39
C GLY A 238 -1.76 -14.81 -12.56
N SER A 239 -2.35 -13.63 -12.31
CA SER A 239 -3.03 -12.78 -13.29
C SER A 239 -2.28 -11.47 -13.44
N THR A 240 -2.40 -10.84 -14.61
CA THR A 240 -1.79 -9.54 -14.86
C THR A 240 -2.76 -8.42 -14.45
N PRO A 241 -2.40 -7.57 -13.47
CA PRO A 241 -3.22 -6.42 -13.10
C PRO A 241 -3.36 -5.41 -14.24
N VAL A 242 -4.45 -4.66 -14.23
CA VAL A 242 -4.60 -3.48 -15.09
C VAL A 242 -3.81 -2.32 -14.48
N VAL A 243 -3.06 -1.59 -15.31
CA VAL A 243 -2.36 -0.38 -14.90
C VAL A 243 -3.17 0.84 -15.31
N MET A 244 -3.28 1.81 -14.40
CA MET A 244 -3.93 3.09 -14.67
C MET A 244 -2.95 4.20 -14.32
N LEU A 245 -2.58 5.03 -15.29
CA LEU A 245 -1.71 6.19 -15.13
C LEU A 245 -2.56 7.46 -15.26
N ASP A 246 -2.72 8.20 -14.17
CA ASP A 246 -3.47 9.45 -14.12
C ASP A 246 -2.53 10.64 -14.05
N ASP A 247 -2.37 11.38 -15.15
CA ASP A 247 -1.51 12.58 -15.26
C ASP A 247 -0.10 12.41 -14.67
N VAL A 248 0.45 11.20 -14.74
CA VAL A 248 1.77 10.89 -14.16
C VAL A 248 2.90 11.38 -15.05
N LEU A 249 2.63 11.50 -16.34
CA LEU A 249 3.65 11.75 -17.34
C LEU A 249 4.13 13.19 -17.34
N SER A 250 3.26 14.13 -16.98
CA SER A 250 3.63 15.53 -16.78
C SER A 250 4.64 15.71 -15.62
N GLU A 251 4.70 14.74 -14.71
CA GLU A 251 5.65 14.71 -13.58
C GLU A 251 6.97 14.01 -13.93
N LEU A 252 7.05 13.26 -15.03
CA LEU A 252 8.26 12.52 -15.44
C LEU A 252 8.93 13.21 -16.63
N ASP A 253 10.26 13.26 -16.64
CA ASP A 253 10.99 13.69 -17.84
C ASP A 253 10.92 12.61 -18.94
N SER A 254 11.30 13.01 -20.16
CA SER A 254 11.24 12.16 -21.35
C SER A 254 11.95 10.81 -21.23
N MET A 255 13.08 10.74 -20.50
CA MET A 255 13.83 9.49 -20.32
C MET A 255 13.05 8.54 -19.40
N ARG A 256 12.62 9.03 -18.23
CA ARG A 256 11.85 8.24 -17.26
C ARG A 256 10.52 7.76 -17.81
N SER A 257 9.82 8.63 -18.56
CA SER A 257 8.56 8.27 -19.24
C SER A 257 8.78 7.13 -20.23
N LYS A 258 9.82 7.21 -21.08
CA LYS A 258 10.15 6.13 -22.02
C LYS A 258 10.42 4.81 -21.32
N MET A 259 11.22 4.82 -20.24
CA MET A 259 11.54 3.59 -19.50
C MET A 259 10.31 2.96 -18.85
N LEU A 260 9.39 3.77 -18.34
CA LEU A 260 8.11 3.28 -17.82
C LEU A 260 7.32 2.57 -18.92
N PHE A 261 7.26 3.14 -20.13
CA PHE A 261 6.54 2.54 -21.26
C PHE A 261 7.18 1.26 -21.76
N ASP A 262 8.49 1.27 -22.01
CA ASP A 262 9.24 0.09 -22.45
C ASP A 262 9.01 -1.08 -21.46
N LEU A 263 8.92 -0.75 -20.17
CA LEU A 263 8.63 -1.74 -19.13
C LEU A 263 7.17 -2.22 -19.17
N LEU A 264 6.17 -1.34 -19.28
CA LEU A 264 4.76 -1.73 -19.35
C LEU A 264 4.46 -2.57 -20.60
N GLU A 265 5.05 -2.21 -21.75
CA GLU A 265 4.95 -2.97 -23.00
C GLU A 265 5.58 -4.36 -22.85
N ARG A 266 6.80 -4.44 -22.29
CA ARG A 266 7.47 -5.72 -22.04
C ARG A 266 6.69 -6.63 -21.09
N LEU A 267 6.00 -6.06 -20.09
CA LEU A 267 5.17 -6.83 -19.16
C LEU A 267 3.83 -7.25 -19.77
N ASN A 268 3.50 -6.76 -20.97
CA ASN A 268 2.25 -7.01 -21.67
C ASN A 268 1.02 -6.75 -20.77
N VAL A 269 1.02 -5.61 -20.08
CA VAL A 269 -0.04 -5.21 -19.17
C VAL A 269 -1.02 -4.26 -19.85
N GLN A 270 -2.32 -4.49 -19.67
CA GLN A 270 -3.33 -3.54 -20.13
C GLN A 270 -3.18 -2.24 -19.34
N THR A 271 -2.96 -1.12 -20.05
CA THR A 271 -2.68 0.18 -19.44
C THR A 271 -3.68 1.23 -19.92
N PHE A 272 -4.31 1.95 -18.99
CA PHE A 272 -5.12 3.15 -19.25
C PHE A 272 -4.34 4.38 -18.81
N ILE A 273 -4.38 5.44 -19.62
CA ILE A 273 -3.51 6.60 -19.43
C ILE A 273 -4.32 7.85 -19.71
N THR A 274 -4.32 8.78 -18.75
CA THR A 274 -4.85 10.12 -18.96
C THR A 274 -3.68 11.06 -19.28
N THR A 275 -3.84 11.90 -20.31
CA THR A 275 -2.85 12.89 -20.69
C THR A 275 -3.52 14.03 -21.46
N THR A 276 -3.02 15.24 -21.29
CA THR A 276 -3.34 16.39 -22.15
C THR A 276 -2.42 16.47 -23.37
N GLU A 277 -1.33 15.71 -23.38
CA GLU A 277 -0.27 15.76 -24.41
C GLU A 277 -0.16 14.43 -25.13
N ILE A 278 -0.78 14.34 -26.31
CA ILE A 278 -0.87 13.11 -27.09
C ILE A 278 0.35 12.86 -27.99
N GLU A 279 1.11 13.91 -28.29
CA GLU A 279 2.20 13.89 -29.28
C GLU A 279 3.38 13.04 -28.78
N MET A 280 3.64 13.04 -27.47
CA MET A 280 4.63 12.15 -26.84
C MET A 280 4.31 10.66 -27.04
N TRP A 281 3.05 10.31 -27.33
CA TRP A 281 2.56 8.94 -27.40
C TRP A 281 2.49 8.36 -28.81
N SER A 282 1.90 9.13 -29.73
CA SER A 282 1.57 8.65 -31.08
C SER A 282 2.77 8.28 -31.95
N SER A 283 3.95 8.79 -31.61
CA SER A 283 5.18 8.60 -32.40
C SER A 283 5.95 7.32 -32.08
N SER A 284 5.76 6.74 -30.88
CA SER A 284 6.56 5.58 -30.42
C SER A 284 5.78 4.27 -30.27
N HIS A 285 4.44 4.29 -30.20
CA HIS A 285 3.65 3.08 -29.92
C HIS A 285 2.50 2.90 -30.91
N LYS A 286 2.53 1.81 -31.69
CA LYS A 286 1.60 1.58 -32.80
C LYS A 286 0.27 0.93 -32.38
N ASP A 287 0.23 0.30 -31.20
CA ASP A 287 -0.93 -0.43 -30.68
C ASP A 287 -1.64 0.34 -29.54
N CYS A 288 -1.93 1.63 -29.76
CA CYS A 288 -2.66 2.46 -28.79
C CYS A 288 -4.05 2.82 -29.31
N HIS A 289 -5.07 2.64 -28.48
CA HIS A 289 -6.42 3.15 -28.74
C HIS A 289 -6.60 4.49 -28.04
N ILE A 290 -6.76 5.55 -28.84
CA ILE A 290 -6.94 6.92 -28.35
C ILE A 290 -8.43 7.19 -28.21
N VAL A 291 -8.83 7.60 -27.01
CA VAL A 291 -10.19 8.01 -26.68
C VAL A 291 -10.17 9.48 -26.26
N ARG A 292 -10.99 10.33 -26.89
CA ARG A 292 -11.11 11.73 -26.49
C ARG A 292 -12.22 11.88 -25.46
N VAL A 293 -12.00 12.73 -24.47
CA VAL A 293 -13.01 13.07 -23.47
C VAL A 293 -13.26 14.56 -23.53
N GLN A 294 -14.52 14.97 -23.75
CA GLN A 294 -14.94 16.36 -23.81
C GLN A 294 -16.25 16.52 -23.03
N ASP A 295 -16.33 17.53 -22.16
CA ASP A 295 -17.52 17.84 -21.36
C ASP A 295 -18.08 16.65 -20.55
N GLY A 296 -17.19 15.71 -20.16
CA GLY A 296 -17.54 14.51 -19.40
C GLY A 296 -18.01 13.33 -20.26
N GLU A 297 -17.99 13.45 -21.59
CA GLU A 297 -18.38 12.41 -22.55
C GLU A 297 -17.18 11.91 -23.35
N ILE A 298 -17.23 10.63 -23.75
CA ILE A 298 -16.25 10.03 -24.68
C ILE A 298 -16.69 10.38 -26.11
N VAL A 299 -15.78 10.97 -26.89
CA VAL A 299 -16.00 11.47 -28.26
C VAL A 299 -15.13 10.72 -29.27
#